data_AF-A0A6P8I3F9-F1
#
_entry.id   AF-A0A6P8I3F9-F1
#
_cell.length_a   1.000
_cell.length_b   1.000
_cell.length_c   1.000
_cell.angle_alpha   90.00
_cell.angle_beta   90.00
_cell.angle_gamma   90.00
#
_symmetry.space_group_name_H-M   'P 1'
#
loop_
_entity.id
_entity.type
_entity.pdbx_description
1 polymer ?
#
loop_
_entity_poly.entity_id
_entity_poly.type
_entity_poly.pdbx_seq_one_letter_code
_entity_poly.pdbx_strand_id
1 'polypeptide(L)'
;MTGLFLALLMVSEMAFPMSLANKNIDEGKGIKMKDYLSDIRQGKRSYEETYKRNEPARSCLDHLKKGESGAKVFTIITPKGPQEVFCDLRSEAGSAWTLVMSYQLQYSNKSNIAPFQKPLNLNLPVNVKSPNYNMYRMTLDQMTNIKSHSTHWRVTCNSAWVDYNDYLRVRFADLDPLTFIGGGVCKKVEFINVRGHVGIEVTAAFWQIANKEILHHDSSASHCSFGPSQGYAPSEDNFGFYKNINKKFRCSGGFSSTTNMWFGAYL
;
A
#
# COMPACT_ATOMS: atom_id res chain seq x y z
N MET A 1 -42.94 -68.85 -8.27
CA MET A 1 -43.36 -67.80 -9.22
C MET A 1 -42.08 -67.32 -9.91
N THR A 2 -41.74 -67.75 -11.13
CA THR A 2 -42.34 -67.48 -12.46
C THR A 2 -42.19 -66.02 -12.92
N GLY A 3 -41.26 -65.82 -13.87
CA GLY A 3 -41.13 -64.65 -14.74
C GLY A 3 -40.40 -63.44 -14.14
N LEU A 4 -39.93 -62.45 -14.93
CA LEU A 4 -39.75 -62.33 -16.39
C LEU A 4 -38.82 -61.10 -16.61
N PHE A 5 -38.15 -60.82 -17.74
CA PHE A 5 -38.24 -61.34 -19.10
C PHE A 5 -36.83 -61.58 -19.72
N LEU A 6 -36.56 -61.11 -20.94
CA LEU A 6 -35.30 -61.24 -21.71
C LEU A 6 -35.02 -59.92 -22.47
N ALA A 7 -33.83 -59.87 -23.09
CA ALA A 7 -33.47 -59.12 -24.31
C ALA A 7 -32.96 -57.66 -24.16
N LEU A 8 -32.11 -57.12 -25.03
CA LEU A 8 -31.05 -57.58 -25.97
C LEU A 8 -30.61 -56.28 -26.70
N LEU A 9 -29.31 -56.06 -26.90
CA LEU A 9 -28.67 -55.18 -27.92
C LEU A 9 -29.36 -53.89 -28.42
N MET A 10 -28.63 -52.76 -28.45
CA MET A 10 -28.20 -52.10 -29.71
C MET A 10 -27.18 -50.98 -29.44
N VAL A 11 -26.29 -50.76 -30.41
CA VAL A 11 -25.34 -49.62 -30.46
C VAL A 11 -26.01 -48.47 -31.21
N SER A 12 -25.88 -47.24 -30.72
CA SER A 12 -26.19 -46.04 -31.50
C SER A 12 -25.19 -44.95 -31.19
N GLU A 13 -24.49 -44.47 -32.22
CA GLU A 13 -23.92 -43.12 -32.19
C GLU A 13 -25.08 -42.11 -32.10
N MET A 14 -24.92 -41.05 -31.31
CA MET A 14 -25.69 -39.82 -31.48
C MET A 14 -24.78 -38.62 -31.19
N ALA A 15 -24.54 -37.83 -32.24
CA ALA A 15 -23.84 -36.56 -32.12
C ALA A 15 -24.70 -35.55 -31.33
N PHE A 16 -24.04 -34.71 -30.52
CA PHE A 16 -24.67 -33.51 -29.94
C PHE A 16 -24.11 -32.24 -30.64
N PRO A 17 -24.95 -31.20 -30.85
CA PRO A 17 -24.68 -30.21 -31.87
C PRO A 17 -23.84 -29.02 -31.37
N MET A 18 -23.10 -28.43 -32.31
CA MET A 18 -22.61 -27.06 -32.20
C MET A 18 -23.78 -26.07 -32.09
N SER A 19 -23.81 -25.27 -31.03
CA SER A 19 -24.01 -23.81 -31.10
C SER A 19 -24.11 -23.21 -29.70
N LEU A 20 -23.18 -22.33 -29.34
CA LEU A 20 -23.49 -21.18 -28.48
C LEU A 20 -22.50 -20.04 -28.76
N ALA A 21 -23.02 -19.09 -29.54
CA ALA A 21 -22.50 -17.82 -30.00
C ALA A 21 -21.31 -17.18 -29.26
N ASN A 22 -20.37 -16.68 -30.07
CA ASN A 22 -19.52 -15.51 -29.86
C ASN A 22 -19.79 -14.67 -28.60
N LYS A 23 -18.84 -14.69 -27.68
CA LYS A 23 -18.41 -13.47 -26.99
C LYS A 23 -16.93 -13.24 -27.30
N ASN A 24 -16.64 -12.11 -27.94
CA ASN A 24 -15.28 -11.64 -28.14
C ASN A 24 -14.64 -11.40 -26.76
N ILE A 25 -13.80 -12.33 -26.31
CA ILE A 25 -12.82 -12.04 -25.28
C ILE A 25 -11.70 -11.30 -25.99
N ASP A 26 -11.49 -10.05 -25.60
CA ASP A 26 -10.42 -9.22 -26.16
C ASP A 26 -9.08 -9.90 -25.85
N GLU A 27 -8.36 -10.35 -26.89
CA GLU A 27 -7.09 -11.03 -26.75
C GLU A 27 -6.04 -10.04 -26.24
N GLY A 28 -5.89 -9.98 -24.92
CA GLY A 28 -4.79 -9.26 -24.28
C GLY A 28 -3.48 -9.67 -24.94
N LYS A 29 -2.66 -8.69 -25.36
CA LYS A 29 -1.49 -8.84 -26.23
C LYS A 29 -0.43 -9.81 -25.69
N GLY A 30 -0.70 -11.10 -25.82
CA GLY A 30 0.20 -12.19 -25.50
C GLY A 30 1.22 -12.39 -26.62
N ILE A 31 2.46 -12.61 -26.22
CA ILE A 31 3.52 -13.04 -27.15
C ILE A 31 3.12 -14.41 -27.69
N LYS A 32 3.14 -14.61 -29.01
CA LYS A 32 2.74 -15.91 -29.58
C LYS A 32 3.75 -16.98 -29.14
N MET A 33 3.27 -18.18 -28.82
CA MET A 33 4.10 -19.30 -28.32
C MET A 33 5.31 -19.60 -29.23
N LYS A 34 5.18 -19.38 -30.54
CA LYS A 34 6.27 -19.53 -31.51
C LYS A 34 7.41 -18.53 -31.29
N ASP A 35 7.08 -17.29 -30.97
CA ASP A 35 8.05 -16.20 -30.75
C ASP A 35 8.79 -16.45 -29.42
N TYR A 36 8.06 -16.86 -28.38
CA TYR A 36 8.61 -17.28 -27.08
C TYR A 36 9.63 -18.41 -27.19
N LEU A 37 9.30 -19.47 -27.94
CA LEU A 37 10.22 -20.59 -28.19
C LEU A 37 11.44 -20.16 -29.04
N SER A 38 11.32 -19.10 -29.84
CA SER A 38 12.44 -18.55 -30.62
C SER A 38 13.42 -17.74 -29.74
N ASP A 39 12.92 -16.94 -28.80
CA ASP A 39 13.74 -16.15 -27.85
C ASP A 39 14.59 -17.07 -26.96
N ILE A 40 14.00 -18.15 -26.43
CA ILE A 40 14.72 -19.13 -25.60
C ILE A 40 15.80 -19.86 -26.42
N ARG A 41 15.48 -20.31 -27.63
CA ARG A 41 16.46 -20.99 -28.52
C ARG A 41 17.61 -20.10 -28.95
N GLN A 42 17.41 -18.78 -28.98
CA GLN A 42 18.43 -17.79 -29.30
C GLN A 42 19.23 -17.31 -28.07
N GLY A 43 18.97 -17.86 -26.87
CA GLY A 43 19.64 -17.45 -25.62
C GLY A 43 19.31 -16.03 -25.17
N LYS A 44 18.28 -15.39 -25.75
CA LYS A 44 17.91 -13.99 -25.49
C LYS A 44 17.08 -13.78 -24.23
N ARG A 45 16.55 -14.85 -23.65
CA ARG A 45 15.75 -14.84 -22.42
C ARG A 45 15.81 -16.21 -21.76
N SER A 46 16.01 -16.26 -20.45
CA SER A 46 16.00 -17.54 -19.74
C SER A 46 14.56 -18.03 -19.47
N TYR A 47 14.40 -19.35 -19.35
CA TYR A 47 13.13 -19.95 -18.93
C TYR A 47 12.69 -19.43 -17.56
N GLU A 48 13.64 -19.27 -16.64
CA GLU A 48 13.42 -18.84 -15.26
C GLU A 48 13.00 -17.37 -15.17
N GLU A 49 13.59 -16.48 -15.99
CA GLU A 49 13.19 -15.08 -16.12
C GLU A 49 11.75 -14.95 -16.65
N THR A 50 11.35 -15.83 -17.58
CA THR A 50 10.00 -15.80 -18.13
C THR A 50 8.97 -16.35 -17.14
N TYR A 51 9.32 -17.42 -16.42
CA TYR A 51 8.48 -17.97 -15.35
C TYR A 51 8.20 -16.92 -14.26
N LYS A 52 9.26 -16.25 -13.76
CA LYS A 52 9.14 -15.17 -12.75
C LYS A 52 8.32 -13.96 -13.24
N ARG A 53 8.30 -13.67 -14.54
CA ARG A 53 7.44 -12.62 -15.12
C ARG A 53 5.95 -13.01 -15.09
N ASN A 54 5.65 -14.29 -15.27
CA ASN A 54 4.30 -14.83 -15.39
C ASN A 54 3.62 -15.14 -14.04
N GLU A 55 4.37 -15.26 -12.94
CA GLU A 55 3.77 -15.38 -11.59
C GLU A 55 2.84 -14.19 -11.29
N PRO A 56 1.68 -14.37 -10.64
CA PRO A 56 0.84 -13.24 -10.24
C PRO A 56 1.56 -12.30 -9.26
N ALA A 57 1.45 -10.98 -9.45
CA ALA A 57 2.05 -10.01 -8.55
C ALA A 57 1.35 -10.04 -7.16
N ARG A 58 2.12 -10.06 -6.08
CA ARG A 58 1.63 -10.07 -4.68
C ARG A 58 1.78 -8.72 -3.99
N SER A 59 2.56 -7.81 -4.60
CA SER A 59 2.89 -6.49 -4.07
C SER A 59 3.11 -5.48 -5.20
N CYS A 60 3.14 -4.18 -4.87
CA CYS A 60 3.60 -3.13 -5.78
C CYS A 60 5.07 -3.35 -6.21
N LEU A 61 5.90 -3.98 -5.38
CA LEU A 61 7.29 -4.31 -5.71
C LEU A 61 7.37 -5.35 -6.83
N ASP A 62 6.46 -6.33 -6.86
CA ASP A 62 6.42 -7.33 -7.94
C ASP A 62 6.00 -6.71 -9.27
N HIS A 63 5.14 -5.68 -9.26
CA HIS A 63 4.83 -4.89 -10.46
C HIS A 63 6.07 -4.13 -10.94
N LEU A 64 6.79 -3.43 -10.05
CA LEU A 64 8.05 -2.74 -10.41
C LEU A 64 9.09 -3.72 -10.97
N LYS A 65 9.26 -4.90 -10.37
CA LYS A 65 10.16 -5.97 -10.86
C LYS A 65 9.82 -6.47 -12.27
N LYS A 66 8.58 -6.29 -12.72
CA LYS A 66 8.14 -6.62 -14.09
C LYS A 66 8.31 -5.48 -15.09
N GLY A 67 8.81 -4.31 -14.65
CA GLY A 67 8.99 -3.12 -15.47
C GLY A 67 7.78 -2.19 -15.51
N GLU A 68 6.79 -2.38 -14.62
CA GLU A 68 5.71 -1.41 -14.46
C GLU A 68 6.22 -0.10 -13.84
N SER A 69 5.56 1.00 -14.18
CA SER A 69 5.95 2.35 -13.74
C SER A 69 4.75 3.27 -13.55
N GLY A 70 4.99 4.44 -12.97
CA GLY A 70 3.98 5.46 -12.70
C GLY A 70 3.34 5.33 -11.31
N ALA A 71 2.28 6.10 -11.07
CA ALA A 71 1.48 6.01 -9.85
C ALA A 71 0.01 5.77 -10.25
N LYS A 72 -0.49 4.55 -10.03
CA LYS A 72 -1.79 4.06 -10.51
C LYS A 72 -2.30 2.90 -9.65
N VAL A 73 -3.57 2.53 -9.83
CA VAL A 73 -4.14 1.32 -9.22
C VAL A 73 -3.62 0.09 -9.96
N PHE A 74 -3.27 -0.94 -9.19
CA PHE A 74 -2.92 -2.28 -9.67
C PHE A 74 -3.68 -3.35 -8.88
N THR A 75 -3.86 -4.51 -9.49
CA THR A 75 -4.32 -5.72 -8.78
C THR A 75 -3.12 -6.49 -8.25
N ILE A 76 -3.20 -6.91 -6.99
CA ILE A 76 -2.30 -7.90 -6.38
C ILE A 76 -3.10 -9.15 -5.97
N ILE A 77 -2.44 -10.30 -5.93
CA ILE A 77 -3.02 -11.55 -5.43
C ILE A 77 -2.60 -11.76 -3.98
N THR A 78 -3.58 -11.90 -3.10
CA THR A 78 -3.41 -12.20 -1.67
C THR A 78 -3.95 -13.60 -1.35
N PRO A 79 -3.65 -14.18 -0.18
CA PRO A 79 -4.28 -15.42 0.29
C PRO A 79 -5.82 -15.34 0.40
N LYS A 80 -6.40 -14.12 0.45
CA LYS A 80 -7.85 -13.88 0.47
C LYS A 80 -8.43 -13.53 -0.90
N GLY A 81 -7.65 -13.69 -1.97
CA GLY A 81 -8.03 -13.39 -3.35
C GLY A 81 -7.43 -12.08 -3.90
N PRO A 82 -7.89 -11.63 -5.08
CA PRO A 82 -7.43 -10.39 -5.70
C PRO A 82 -7.78 -9.14 -4.87
N GLN A 83 -6.87 -8.18 -4.82
CA GLN A 83 -7.06 -6.90 -4.15
C GLN A 83 -6.53 -5.76 -5.02
N GLU A 84 -7.30 -4.69 -5.15
CA GLU A 84 -6.85 -3.44 -5.75
C GLU A 84 -6.03 -2.61 -4.74
N VAL A 85 -4.89 -2.09 -5.19
CA VAL A 85 -3.99 -1.25 -4.40
C VAL A 85 -3.50 -0.08 -5.25
N PHE A 86 -3.36 1.11 -4.64
CA PHE A 86 -2.72 2.23 -5.32
C PHE A 86 -1.20 2.14 -5.10
N CYS A 87 -0.48 1.88 -6.19
CA CYS A 87 0.98 1.86 -6.17
C CYS A 87 1.55 3.18 -6.65
N ASP A 88 2.68 3.58 -6.06
CA ASP A 88 3.59 4.58 -6.62
C ASP A 88 4.95 3.92 -6.86
N LEU A 89 5.32 3.84 -8.13
CA LEU A 89 6.51 3.19 -8.66
C LEU A 89 7.46 4.20 -9.32
N ARG A 90 7.33 5.50 -9.00
CA ARG A 90 8.07 6.58 -9.70
C ARG A 90 8.66 7.69 -8.84
N SER A 91 8.18 7.91 -7.61
CA SER A 91 8.64 9.06 -6.81
C SER A 91 10.08 8.94 -6.35
N GLU A 92 10.56 7.73 -6.08
CA GLU A 92 11.93 7.46 -5.65
C GLU A 92 12.47 6.27 -6.47
N ALA A 93 13.67 6.40 -7.02
CA ALA A 93 14.23 5.43 -7.97
C ALA A 93 14.38 4.04 -7.35
N GLY A 94 13.97 3.00 -8.09
CA GLY A 94 14.04 1.61 -7.63
C GLY A 94 13.13 1.29 -6.44
N SER A 95 12.14 2.13 -6.12
CA SER A 95 11.21 1.92 -5.01
C SER A 95 9.77 1.66 -5.46
N ALA A 96 9.06 0.83 -4.70
CA ALA A 96 7.65 0.56 -4.89
C ALA A 96 6.88 0.79 -3.59
N TRP A 97 5.92 1.72 -3.62
CA TRP A 97 5.12 2.12 -2.47
C TRP A 97 3.65 1.79 -2.69
N THR A 98 3.01 1.27 -1.64
CA THR A 98 1.58 0.94 -1.61
C THR A 98 0.89 1.91 -0.66
N LEU A 99 -0.12 2.65 -1.12
CA LEU A 99 -0.94 3.50 -0.24
C LEU A 99 -1.73 2.59 0.71
N VAL A 100 -1.61 2.78 2.02
CA VAL A 100 -2.35 2.00 3.03
C VAL A 100 -3.39 2.83 3.79
N MET A 101 -3.16 4.14 3.89
CA MET A 101 -4.10 5.09 4.49
C MET A 101 -3.90 6.47 3.86
N SER A 102 -5.00 7.18 3.62
CA SER A 102 -4.99 8.60 3.27
C SER A 102 -6.21 9.31 3.83
N TYR A 103 -6.05 10.55 4.28
CA TYR A 103 -7.17 11.40 4.65
C TYR A 103 -6.82 12.88 4.49
N GLN A 104 -7.84 13.69 4.18
CA GLN A 104 -7.76 15.15 4.29
C GLN A 104 -7.80 15.60 5.76
N LEU A 105 -7.13 16.71 6.07
CA LEU A 105 -7.14 17.35 7.40
C LEU A 105 -8.55 17.58 7.94
N GLN A 106 -9.52 17.94 7.09
CA GLN A 106 -10.91 18.13 7.51
C GLN A 106 -11.61 16.88 8.06
N TYR A 107 -10.99 15.71 7.98
CA TYR A 107 -11.45 14.45 8.53
C TYR A 107 -10.61 13.97 9.72
N SER A 108 -9.47 14.60 10.03
CA SER A 108 -8.59 14.14 11.13
C SER A 108 -9.21 14.31 12.51
N ASN A 109 -10.04 15.33 12.73
CA ASN A 109 -10.61 15.66 14.05
C ASN A 109 -12.13 15.53 14.15
N LYS A 110 -12.77 14.85 13.19
CA LYS A 110 -14.22 14.65 13.21
C LYS A 110 -14.58 13.42 14.03
N SER A 111 -15.34 13.62 15.11
CA SER A 111 -15.77 12.54 16.02
C SER A 111 -16.60 11.45 15.33
N ASN A 112 -17.37 11.81 14.29
CA ASN A 112 -18.10 10.89 13.42
C ASN A 112 -17.23 10.23 12.34
N ILE A 113 -15.94 10.60 12.21
CA ILE A 113 -14.95 10.04 11.29
C ILE A 113 -13.68 9.69 12.08
N ALA A 114 -13.89 9.11 13.27
CA ALA A 114 -12.86 8.61 14.17
C ALA A 114 -11.78 7.67 13.56
N PRO A 115 -11.98 6.84 12.49
CA PRO A 115 -10.91 5.98 11.95
C PRO A 115 -9.54 6.66 11.75
N PHE A 116 -9.47 7.95 11.41
CA PHE A 116 -8.18 8.61 11.16
C PHE A 116 -7.48 9.13 12.43
N GLN A 117 -8.18 9.16 13.58
CA GLN A 117 -7.57 9.41 14.90
C GLN A 117 -7.08 8.14 15.59
N LYS A 118 -7.50 6.95 15.14
CA LYS A 118 -7.27 5.71 15.89
C LYS A 118 -6.00 4.98 15.42
N PRO A 119 -5.23 4.36 16.34
CA PRO A 119 -4.07 3.52 16.02
C PRO A 119 -4.28 2.56 14.85
N LEU A 120 -3.21 2.32 14.08
CA LEU A 120 -3.27 1.43 12.90
C LEU A 120 -3.41 -0.06 13.25
N ASN A 121 -3.15 -0.45 14.50
CA ASN A 121 -3.40 -1.79 15.02
C ASN A 121 -4.89 -2.12 15.22
N LEU A 122 -5.81 -1.18 14.98
CA LEU A 122 -7.25 -1.41 15.00
C LEU A 122 -7.81 -1.62 13.58
N ASN A 123 -8.70 -2.59 13.42
CA ASN A 123 -9.37 -2.85 12.15
C ASN A 123 -10.53 -1.86 11.91
N LEU A 124 -10.21 -0.66 11.44
CA LEU A 124 -11.15 0.43 11.17
C LEU A 124 -11.10 0.87 9.68
N PRO A 125 -11.52 0.01 8.75
CA PRO A 125 -11.42 0.26 7.31
C PRO A 125 -12.30 1.41 6.81
N VAL A 126 -11.81 2.13 5.79
CA VAL A 126 -12.56 3.18 5.07
C VAL A 126 -12.26 3.06 3.58
N ASN A 127 -13.30 2.96 2.74
CA ASN A 127 -13.18 2.92 1.28
C ASN A 127 -12.19 1.87 0.73
N VAL A 128 -12.11 0.70 1.37
CA VAL A 128 -11.10 -0.35 1.06
C VAL A 128 -11.07 -0.86 -0.38
N LYS A 129 -12.18 -0.72 -1.13
CA LYS A 129 -12.29 -1.09 -2.56
C LYS A 129 -12.10 0.09 -3.52
N SER A 130 -11.71 1.27 -3.01
CA SER A 130 -11.49 2.47 -3.82
C SER A 130 -10.38 3.32 -3.21
N PRO A 131 -9.11 2.96 -3.45
CA PRO A 131 -7.95 3.76 -3.03
C PRO A 131 -8.06 5.20 -3.54
N ASN A 132 -8.04 6.16 -2.62
CA ASN A 132 -8.20 7.58 -2.91
C ASN A 132 -7.49 8.43 -1.84
N TYR A 133 -7.17 9.68 -2.15
CA TYR A 133 -6.47 10.55 -1.19
C TYR A 133 -7.39 11.20 -0.14
N ASN A 134 -8.72 11.21 -0.35
CA ASN A 134 -9.66 11.99 0.45
C ASN A 134 -10.00 11.32 1.79
N MET A 135 -10.40 10.05 1.74
CA MET A 135 -10.68 9.18 2.88
C MET A 135 -10.45 7.73 2.45
N TYR A 136 -9.38 7.12 2.95
CA TYR A 136 -8.99 5.75 2.65
C TYR A 136 -8.23 5.14 3.82
N ARG A 137 -8.58 3.93 4.23
CA ARG A 137 -7.84 3.14 5.21
C ARG A 137 -8.08 1.66 4.93
N MET A 138 -7.01 0.93 4.67
CA MET A 138 -7.04 -0.54 4.53
C MET A 138 -7.53 -1.23 5.83
N THR A 139 -8.00 -2.47 5.71
CA THR A 139 -8.19 -3.34 6.89
C THR A 139 -6.84 -3.65 7.53
N LEU A 140 -6.84 -4.07 8.80
CA LEU A 140 -5.60 -4.51 9.47
C LEU A 140 -4.93 -5.68 8.72
N ASP A 141 -5.72 -6.64 8.23
CA ASP A 141 -5.24 -7.78 7.44
C ASP A 141 -4.57 -7.35 6.13
N GLN A 142 -5.18 -6.39 5.42
CA GLN A 142 -4.63 -5.83 4.19
C GLN A 142 -3.30 -5.14 4.46
N MET A 143 -3.23 -4.27 5.49
CA MET A 143 -1.98 -3.62 5.89
C MET A 143 -0.90 -4.63 6.29
N THR A 144 -1.28 -5.72 6.96
CA THR A 144 -0.37 -6.80 7.36
C THR A 144 0.18 -7.56 6.15
N ASN A 145 -0.66 -7.86 5.15
CA ASN A 145 -0.23 -8.48 3.88
C ASN A 145 0.69 -7.57 3.06
N ILE A 146 0.43 -6.25 3.02
CA ILE A 146 1.34 -5.30 2.37
C ILE A 146 2.67 -5.22 3.15
N LYS A 147 2.61 -5.19 4.48
CA LYS A 147 3.80 -5.15 5.35
C LYS A 147 4.70 -6.37 5.14
N SER A 148 4.16 -7.58 4.93
CA SER A 148 5.00 -8.78 4.67
C SER A 148 5.80 -8.72 3.36
N HIS A 149 5.54 -7.74 2.50
CA HIS A 149 6.32 -7.44 1.29
C HIS A 149 7.03 -6.07 1.33
N SER A 150 7.09 -5.43 2.52
CA SER A 150 7.63 -4.09 2.71
C SER A 150 8.76 -4.07 3.73
N THR A 151 9.79 -3.25 3.47
CA THR A 151 10.90 -3.01 4.40
C THR A 151 10.81 -1.64 5.07
N HIS A 152 10.09 -0.71 4.44
CA HIS A 152 9.94 0.67 4.87
C HIS A 152 8.47 1.09 4.88
N TRP A 153 8.17 2.13 5.65
CA TRP A 153 6.98 2.94 5.46
C TRP A 153 7.37 4.42 5.41
N ARG A 154 6.51 5.22 4.79
CA ARG A 154 6.68 6.67 4.68
C ARG A 154 5.36 7.41 4.81
N VAL A 155 5.43 8.70 5.12
CA VAL A 155 4.29 9.63 5.06
C VAL A 155 4.65 10.76 4.11
N THR A 156 3.74 11.04 3.17
CA THR A 156 3.81 12.17 2.23
C THR A 156 2.60 13.08 2.43
N CYS A 157 2.74 14.36 2.09
CA CYS A 157 1.64 15.31 2.12
C CYS A 157 1.09 15.61 0.71
N ASN A 158 -0.23 15.73 0.59
CA ASN A 158 -1.00 16.11 -0.61
C ASN A 158 -0.93 15.18 -1.85
N SER A 159 0.14 14.40 -2.05
CA SER A 159 0.24 13.45 -3.18
C SER A 159 1.32 12.37 -2.96
N ALA A 160 1.46 11.46 -3.94
CA ALA A 160 2.58 10.52 -4.03
C ALA A 160 3.92 11.15 -4.49
N TRP A 161 3.91 12.38 -5.01
CA TRP A 161 5.15 13.06 -5.44
C TRP A 161 5.96 13.50 -4.22
N VAL A 162 7.28 13.41 -4.34
CA VAL A 162 8.23 13.62 -3.24
C VAL A 162 9.30 14.63 -3.66
N ASP A 163 9.36 15.73 -2.92
CA ASP A 163 10.47 16.70 -2.87
C ASP A 163 11.19 16.67 -1.50
N TYR A 164 10.89 15.65 -0.69
CA TYR A 164 11.36 15.47 0.69
C TYR A 164 11.01 16.61 1.67
N ASN A 165 10.13 17.54 1.30
CA ASN A 165 9.56 18.54 2.21
C ASN A 165 8.31 17.98 2.90
N ASP A 166 8.25 18.13 4.23
CA ASP A 166 7.17 17.58 5.08
C ASP A 166 6.97 16.08 4.80
N TYR A 167 8.07 15.34 4.97
CA TYR A 167 8.21 13.94 4.56
C TYR A 167 8.88 13.14 5.67
N LEU A 168 8.42 11.90 5.86
CA LEU A 168 8.94 10.97 6.85
C LEU A 168 9.14 9.61 6.19
N ARG A 169 10.30 8.97 6.36
CA ARG A 169 10.60 7.59 5.94
C ARG A 169 11.31 6.83 7.05
N VAL A 170 10.83 5.61 7.31
CA VAL A 170 11.25 4.80 8.44
C VAL A 170 11.25 3.32 8.05
N ARG A 171 12.20 2.55 8.59
CA ARG A 171 12.23 1.09 8.45
C ARG A 171 11.25 0.45 9.42
N PHE A 172 10.56 -0.60 8.99
CA PHE A 172 9.68 -1.39 9.88
C PHE A 172 10.42 -2.00 11.09
N ALA A 173 11.73 -2.23 10.96
CA ALA A 173 12.57 -2.73 12.05
C ALA A 173 12.82 -1.70 13.17
N ASP A 174 12.82 -0.40 12.84
CA ASP A 174 13.05 0.68 13.82
C ASP A 174 11.73 1.10 14.51
N LEU A 175 10.65 1.18 13.73
CA LEU A 175 9.31 1.53 14.18
C LEU A 175 8.26 0.88 13.28
N ASP A 176 7.40 0.04 13.86
CA ASP A 176 6.29 -0.61 13.16
C ASP A 176 4.94 0.05 13.53
N PRO A 177 4.29 0.78 12.60
CA PRO A 177 2.99 1.42 12.86
C PRO A 177 1.87 0.44 13.25
N LEU A 178 1.97 -0.85 12.88
CA LEU A 178 0.92 -1.84 13.17
C LEU A 178 1.03 -2.47 14.56
N THR A 179 2.14 -2.28 15.29
CA THR A 179 2.36 -2.89 16.62
C THR A 179 2.81 -1.90 17.69
N PHE A 180 3.42 -0.76 17.31
CA PHE A 180 3.89 0.23 18.27
C PHE A 180 2.74 0.88 19.05
N ILE A 181 2.85 0.88 20.38
CA ILE A 181 2.05 1.68 21.30
C ILE A 181 3.02 2.35 22.28
N GLY A 182 2.87 3.66 22.50
CA GLY A 182 3.74 4.45 23.35
C GLY A 182 3.50 5.95 23.18
N GLY A 183 3.96 6.75 24.15
CA GLY A 183 3.90 8.22 24.09
C GLY A 183 5.29 8.81 24.31
N GLY A 184 5.71 9.71 23.41
CA GLY A 184 7.01 10.38 23.48
C GLY A 184 8.20 9.43 23.35
N VAL A 185 8.03 8.25 22.74
CA VAL A 185 9.12 7.27 22.65
C VAL A 185 10.06 7.66 21.51
N CYS A 186 11.34 7.82 21.80
CA CYS A 186 12.35 8.05 20.77
C CYS A 186 12.47 6.80 19.89
N LYS A 187 12.24 6.96 18.59
CA LYS A 187 12.39 5.92 17.57
C LYS A 187 13.33 6.40 16.48
N LYS A 188 14.14 5.49 15.95
CA LYS A 188 15.03 5.80 14.84
C LYS A 188 14.20 6.03 13.58
N VAL A 189 14.56 7.04 12.80
CA VAL A 189 13.98 7.33 11.49
C VAL A 189 15.10 7.37 10.47
N GLU A 190 14.82 6.93 9.25
CA GLU A 190 15.81 7.01 8.17
C GLU A 190 15.90 8.45 7.67
N PHE A 191 14.74 9.08 7.46
CA PHE A 191 14.63 10.47 7.08
C PHE A 191 13.38 11.10 7.72
N ILE A 192 13.52 12.30 8.26
CA ILE A 192 12.40 13.16 8.69
C ILE A 192 12.69 14.59 8.25
N ASN A 193 11.68 15.27 7.70
CA ASN A 193 11.69 16.70 7.45
C ASN A 193 10.38 17.30 7.95
N VAL A 194 10.47 18.26 8.88
CA VAL A 194 9.33 19.09 9.26
C VAL A 194 9.66 20.55 8.99
N ARG A 195 8.99 21.14 8.00
CA ARG A 195 9.06 22.56 7.63
C ARG A 195 10.49 23.05 7.35
N GLY A 196 11.35 22.17 6.83
CA GLY A 196 12.77 22.43 6.53
C GLY A 196 13.73 22.00 7.63
N HIS A 197 13.26 21.57 8.79
CA HIS A 197 14.08 20.94 9.83
C HIS A 197 14.30 19.46 9.49
N VAL A 198 15.52 19.11 9.08
CA VAL A 198 15.86 17.79 8.51
C VAL A 198 16.67 16.95 9.50
N GLY A 199 16.28 15.69 9.64
CA GLY A 199 17.02 14.65 10.36
C GLY A 199 17.21 13.40 9.51
N ILE A 200 18.42 12.84 9.50
CA ILE A 200 18.78 11.63 8.76
C ILE A 200 19.42 10.65 9.75
N GLU A 201 18.93 9.41 9.79
CA GLU A 201 19.35 8.37 10.77
C GLU A 201 19.27 8.78 12.26
N VAL A 202 18.48 9.82 12.58
CA VAL A 202 18.29 10.34 13.93
C VAL A 202 17.21 9.59 14.72
N THR A 203 17.09 9.87 16.02
CA THR A 203 15.90 9.53 16.79
C THR A 203 14.92 10.69 16.86
N ALA A 204 13.64 10.44 16.63
CA ALA A 204 12.54 11.39 16.80
C ALA A 204 11.49 10.82 17.76
N ALA A 205 10.76 11.68 18.48
CA ALA A 205 9.74 11.25 19.42
C ALA A 205 8.45 10.87 18.68
N PHE A 206 7.86 9.72 19.00
CA PHE A 206 6.58 9.27 18.44
C PHE A 206 5.55 8.91 19.52
N TRP A 207 4.29 9.13 19.15
CA TRP A 207 3.11 8.80 19.92
C TRP A 207 2.18 7.91 19.08
N GLN A 208 1.73 6.81 19.65
CA GLN A 208 0.54 6.07 19.20
C GLN A 208 -0.11 5.49 20.45
N ILE A 209 -1.28 6.02 20.85
CA ILE A 209 -1.92 5.70 22.13
C ILE A 209 -3.13 4.81 21.89
N ALA A 210 -3.16 3.66 22.56
CA ALA A 210 -4.20 2.65 22.43
C ALA A 210 -5.62 3.25 22.49
N ASN A 211 -6.45 2.90 21.50
CA ASN A 211 -7.83 3.40 21.34
C ASN A 211 -8.00 4.93 21.28
N LYS A 212 -6.93 5.72 21.20
CA LYS A 212 -6.98 7.19 21.39
C LYS A 212 -6.34 7.97 20.24
N GLU A 213 -5.08 7.71 19.93
CA GLU A 213 -4.23 8.56 19.07
C GLU A 213 -3.45 7.70 18.08
N ILE A 214 -3.60 7.97 16.78
CA ILE A 214 -2.84 7.34 15.70
C ILE A 214 -1.36 7.74 15.76
N LEU A 215 -0.48 7.00 15.08
CA LEU A 215 0.93 7.35 14.98
C LEU A 215 1.13 8.81 14.51
N HIS A 216 1.82 9.61 15.33
CA HIS A 216 2.23 10.98 15.02
C HIS A 216 3.57 11.33 15.69
N HIS A 217 4.19 12.40 15.21
CA HIS A 217 5.33 13.07 15.81
C HIS A 217 4.89 14.42 16.39
N ASP A 218 5.51 14.88 17.47
CA ASP A 218 5.29 16.22 18.05
C ASP A 218 6.54 17.08 17.81
N SER A 219 6.40 18.16 17.03
CA SER A 219 7.51 19.08 16.72
C SER A 219 8.05 19.86 17.93
N SER A 220 7.39 19.81 19.08
CA SER A 220 7.87 20.45 20.32
C SER A 220 8.78 19.53 21.16
N ALA A 221 8.96 18.26 20.75
CA ALA A 221 9.75 17.28 21.48
C ALA A 221 11.26 17.57 21.45
N SER A 222 11.89 17.68 22.64
CA SER A 222 13.29 18.07 22.79
C SER A 222 14.23 16.96 23.31
N HIS A 223 13.71 15.80 23.71
CA HIS A 223 14.46 14.73 24.37
C HIS A 223 15.02 13.64 23.43
N CYS A 224 14.70 13.71 22.13
CA CYS A 224 15.27 12.83 21.10
C CYS A 224 16.22 13.62 20.18
N SER A 225 17.12 12.94 19.47
CA SER A 225 18.22 13.55 18.70
C SER A 225 17.77 14.53 17.59
N PHE A 226 16.55 14.39 17.07
CA PHE A 226 15.98 15.33 16.10
C PHE A 226 15.73 16.72 16.70
N GLY A 227 15.43 16.80 18.00
CA GLY A 227 15.09 18.05 18.68
C GLY A 227 13.79 18.71 18.18
N PRO A 228 13.48 19.92 18.70
CA PRO A 228 12.25 20.62 18.35
C PRO A 228 12.40 21.41 17.03
N SER A 229 11.39 21.34 16.17
CA SER A 229 11.37 21.99 14.85
C SER A 229 11.18 23.51 14.97
N GLN A 230 12.01 24.32 14.30
CA GLN A 230 11.95 25.79 14.44
C GLN A 230 10.53 26.37 14.24
N GLY A 231 10.06 27.18 15.18
CA GLY A 231 8.73 27.79 15.11
C GLY A 231 7.58 26.79 15.27
N TYR A 232 7.77 25.75 16.08
CA TYR A 232 6.71 24.81 16.47
C TYR A 232 5.54 25.50 17.20
N ALA A 233 4.32 25.00 16.99
CA ALA A 233 3.23 25.26 17.92
C ALA A 233 3.34 24.29 19.13
N PRO A 234 2.92 24.68 20.35
CA PRO A 234 2.93 23.77 21.50
C PRO A 234 2.12 22.50 21.20
N SER A 235 2.77 21.34 21.36
CA SER A 235 2.23 20.04 20.95
C SER A 235 1.74 19.97 19.51
N GLU A 236 2.51 20.53 18.56
CA GLU A 236 2.25 20.47 17.11
C GLU A 236 2.37 19.03 16.60
N ASP A 237 1.24 18.42 16.29
CA ASP A 237 1.19 17.09 15.71
C ASP A 237 1.54 17.13 14.22
N ASN A 238 2.52 16.32 13.82
CA ASN A 238 2.94 16.12 12.44
C ASN A 238 2.78 14.65 12.02
N PHE A 239 2.53 14.42 10.73
CA PHE A 239 2.34 13.11 10.08
C PHE A 239 1.13 12.28 10.56
N GLY A 240 0.39 12.76 11.56
CA GLY A 240 -0.84 12.12 12.07
C GLY A 240 -1.53 12.95 13.15
N PHE A 241 -2.68 12.45 13.62
CA PHE A 241 -3.50 12.96 14.74
C PHE A 241 -4.05 14.40 14.58
N TYR A 242 -3.19 15.41 14.43
CA TYR A 242 -3.54 16.80 14.13
C TYR A 242 -4.48 17.49 15.12
N LYS A 243 -4.39 17.17 16.42
CA LYS A 243 -5.12 17.87 17.48
C LYS A 243 -4.64 19.32 17.64
N ASN A 244 -3.32 19.55 17.65
CA ASN A 244 -2.76 20.89 17.45
C ASN A 244 -1.92 20.89 16.17
N ILE A 245 -1.99 21.98 15.40
CA ILE A 245 -1.42 22.03 14.06
C ILE A 245 -0.69 23.33 13.78
N ASN A 246 0.20 23.28 12.79
CA ASN A 246 0.83 24.45 12.21
C ASN A 246 0.51 24.51 10.72
N LYS A 247 -0.11 25.61 10.26
CA LYS A 247 -0.50 25.76 8.85
C LYS A 247 0.69 25.93 7.89
N LYS A 248 1.91 26.05 8.41
CA LYS A 248 3.14 25.98 7.61
C LYS A 248 3.55 24.54 7.27
N PHE A 249 3.02 23.53 7.96
CA PHE A 249 3.27 22.11 7.68
C PHE A 249 2.28 21.64 6.62
N ARG A 250 2.77 21.13 5.49
CA ARG A 250 2.03 20.88 4.24
C ARG A 250 0.81 19.98 4.44
N CYS A 251 0.92 18.92 5.24
CA CYS A 251 -0.18 18.01 5.57
C CYS A 251 -1.31 18.67 6.40
N SER A 252 -1.03 19.79 7.09
CA SER A 252 -1.99 20.57 7.88
C SER A 252 -2.16 22.01 7.39
N GLY A 253 -1.71 22.32 6.16
CA GLY A 253 -1.74 23.68 5.60
C GLY A 253 -3.16 24.19 5.30
N GLY A 254 -4.05 23.31 4.86
CA GLY A 254 -5.46 23.62 4.63
C GLY A 254 -6.37 22.41 4.83
N PHE A 255 -7.68 22.64 4.83
CA PHE A 255 -8.68 21.58 5.06
C PHE A 255 -8.62 20.43 4.05
N SER A 256 -8.20 20.71 2.82
CA SER A 256 -7.98 19.75 1.74
C SER A 256 -6.56 19.14 1.72
N SER A 257 -5.63 19.59 2.57
CA SER A 257 -4.31 18.96 2.68
C SER A 257 -4.47 17.49 3.08
N THR A 258 -3.75 16.58 2.44
CA THR A 258 -3.83 15.14 2.74
C THR A 258 -2.59 14.63 3.46
N THR A 259 -2.79 13.66 4.35
CA THR A 259 -1.72 12.86 4.96
C THR A 259 -1.82 11.45 4.39
N ASN A 260 -0.80 11.02 3.67
CA ASN A 260 -0.81 9.77 2.89
C ASN A 260 0.27 8.85 3.48
N MET A 261 -0.11 7.73 4.09
CA MET A 261 0.82 6.73 4.60
C MET A 261 0.99 5.59 3.60
N TRP A 262 2.24 5.22 3.36
CA TRP A 262 2.64 4.23 2.36
C TRP A 262 3.53 3.17 2.97
N PHE A 263 3.34 1.91 2.58
CA PHE A 263 4.24 0.80 2.90
C PHE A 263 4.95 0.34 1.62
N GLY A 264 6.25 0.10 1.67
CA GLY A 264 7.02 -0.19 0.47
C GLY A 264 8.40 -0.79 0.71
N ALA A 265 9.09 -1.03 -0.40
CA ALA A 265 10.42 -1.59 -0.45
C ALA A 265 11.16 -1.12 -1.71
N TYR A 266 12.47 -1.32 -1.71
CA TYR A 266 13.33 -1.11 -2.87
C TYR A 266 13.60 -2.44 -3.60
N LEU A 267 14.04 -2.35 -4.86
CA LEU A 267 14.47 -3.48 -5.70
C LEU A 267 15.72 -4.19 -5.16
#